data_AF-A0A4R1BMF5-F1
#
_entry.id   AF-A0A4R1BMF5-F1
#
_cell.length_a   1.000
_cell.length_b   1.000
_cell.length_c   1.000
_cell.angle_alpha   90.00
_cell.angle_beta   90.00
_cell.angle_gamma   90.00
#
_symmetry.space_group_name_H-M   'P 1'
#
loop_
_entity.id
_entity.type
_entity.pdbx_description
1 polymer ?
#
loop_
_entity_poly.entity_id
_entity_poly.type
_entity_poly.pdbx_seq_one_letter_code
_entity_poly.pdbx_strand_id
1 'polypeptide(L)'
;MFPRLHNHHSPFNKFFRLAVYGFFFIVIVIAFVSVVGDSEESMPIAVRPASNFQPNQKEYPGANIFPTGELTVVNPSFLQRLLVPGKLDPLRVLWGIGVLIIGFVFFRNYKVAQPFTREALTGLRVLMFFCGFFVVLDLARSYWFLQLVRGLTANQYTLDNHLHLGSLSGIPAFWVLMGLIRLNQVFRKGYQLTLDQQYTV
;
A
#
# COMPACT_ATOMS: atom_id res chain seq x y z
N MET A 1 -21.75 -46.62 8.03
CA MET A 1 -21.85 -46.10 6.64
C MET A 1 -21.74 -44.58 6.73
N PHE A 2 -20.57 -44.00 6.46
CA PHE A 2 -20.35 -42.57 6.61
C PHE A 2 -20.89 -41.83 5.38
N PRO A 3 -21.70 -40.77 5.54
CA PRO A 3 -22.18 -39.99 4.42
C PRO A 3 -20.97 -39.32 3.73
N ARG A 4 -20.82 -39.57 2.43
CA ARG A 4 -19.88 -38.82 1.58
C ARG A 4 -20.28 -37.35 1.62
N LEU A 5 -19.42 -36.52 2.19
CA LEU A 5 -19.50 -35.07 2.07
C LEU A 5 -19.36 -34.72 0.59
N HIS A 6 -20.49 -34.42 -0.06
CA HIS A 6 -20.48 -33.80 -1.37
C HIS A 6 -19.75 -32.45 -1.23
N ASN A 7 -18.61 -32.34 -1.89
CA ASN A 7 -17.90 -31.08 -2.09
C ASN A 7 -18.82 -30.15 -2.88
N HIS A 8 -19.65 -29.39 -2.17
CA HIS A 8 -20.32 -28.23 -2.72
C HIS A 8 -19.21 -27.26 -3.13
N HIS A 9 -18.90 -27.23 -4.43
CA HIS A 9 -18.22 -26.09 -5.03
C HIS A 9 -19.11 -24.88 -4.82
N SER A 10 -18.90 -24.19 -3.69
CA SER A 10 -19.73 -23.07 -3.31
C SER A 10 -19.59 -21.98 -4.38
N PRO A 11 -20.70 -21.35 -4.82
CA PRO A 11 -20.66 -20.23 -5.77
C PRO A 11 -19.77 -19.08 -5.28
N PHE A 12 -19.48 -19.04 -3.97
CA PHE A 12 -18.49 -18.19 -3.33
C PHE A 12 -17.12 -18.25 -4.02
N ASN A 13 -16.68 -19.45 -4.46
CA ASN A 13 -15.35 -19.63 -5.04
C ASN A 13 -15.25 -19.05 -6.46
N LYS A 14 -16.36 -19.01 -7.22
CA LYS A 14 -16.39 -18.42 -8.57
C LYS A 14 -16.42 -16.89 -8.51
N PHE A 15 -17.25 -16.34 -7.62
CA PHE A 15 -17.32 -14.89 -7.42
C PHE A 15 -16.03 -14.33 -6.83
N PHE A 16 -15.43 -15.04 -5.85
CA PHE A 16 -14.14 -14.68 -5.27
C PHE A 16 -13.04 -14.63 -6.33
N ARG A 17 -12.95 -15.64 -7.20
CA ARG A 17 -12.00 -15.64 -8.32
C ARG A 17 -12.25 -14.48 -9.28
N LEU A 18 -13.52 -14.23 -9.66
CA LEU A 18 -13.86 -13.11 -10.54
C LEU A 18 -13.49 -11.75 -9.94
N ALA A 19 -13.72 -11.55 -8.64
CA ALA A 19 -13.34 -10.33 -7.93
C ALA A 19 -11.81 -10.17 -7.86
N VAL A 20 -11.08 -11.26 -7.64
CA VAL A 20 -9.60 -11.25 -7.64
C VAL A 20 -9.05 -10.98 -9.04
N TYR A 21 -9.59 -11.61 -10.09
CA TYR A 21 -9.16 -11.36 -11.47
C TYR A 21 -9.53 -9.95 -11.95
N GLY A 22 -10.74 -9.47 -11.61
CA GLY A 22 -11.17 -8.10 -11.86
C GLY A 22 -10.29 -7.09 -11.13
N PHE A 23 -9.82 -7.40 -9.93
CA PHE A 23 -8.83 -6.59 -9.21
C PHE A 23 -7.51 -6.51 -9.96
N PHE A 24 -6.90 -7.64 -10.33
CA PHE A 24 -5.65 -7.62 -11.09
C PHE A 24 -5.81 -6.85 -12.41
N PHE A 25 -6.96 -6.98 -13.08
CA PHE A 25 -7.27 -6.20 -14.27
C PHE A 25 -7.35 -4.70 -13.99
N ILE A 26 -8.09 -4.26 -12.96
CA ILE A 26 -8.19 -2.83 -12.57
C ILE A 26 -6.82 -2.28 -12.16
N VAL A 27 -6.03 -3.05 -11.40
CA VAL A 27 -4.66 -2.68 -11.00
C VAL A 27 -3.76 -2.47 -12.23
N ILE A 28 -3.81 -3.39 -13.19
CA ILE A 28 -3.06 -3.29 -14.44
C ILE A 28 -3.53 -2.07 -15.25
N VAL A 29 -4.84 -1.85 -15.35
CA VAL A 29 -5.41 -0.71 -16.08
C VAL A 29 -5.03 0.61 -15.42
N ILE A 30 -5.11 0.73 -14.09
CA ILE A 30 -4.71 1.95 -13.38
C ILE A 30 -3.20 2.18 -13.51
N ALA A 31 -2.38 1.15 -13.32
CA ALA A 31 -0.94 1.26 -13.52
C ALA A 31 -0.60 1.69 -14.96
N PHE A 32 -1.33 1.17 -15.96
CA PHE A 32 -1.17 1.55 -17.36
C PHE A 32 -1.63 3.00 -17.62
N VAL A 33 -2.78 3.41 -17.09
CA VAL A 33 -3.32 4.78 -17.24
C VAL A 33 -2.44 5.82 -16.52
N SER A 34 -1.91 5.52 -15.33
CA SER A 34 -0.96 6.38 -14.63
C SER A 34 0.34 6.59 -15.41
N VAL A 35 0.80 5.56 -16.12
CA VAL A 35 2.01 5.61 -16.95
C VAL A 35 1.79 6.36 -18.26
N VAL A 36 0.63 6.20 -18.89
CA VAL A 36 0.31 6.82 -20.19
C VAL A 36 -0.17 8.27 -20.02
N GLY A 37 -0.76 8.62 -18.86
CA GLY A 37 -1.28 9.94 -18.58
C GLY A 37 -0.22 10.99 -18.21
N ASP A 38 0.88 10.59 -17.55
CA ASP A 38 2.00 11.48 -17.22
C ASP A 38 3.11 11.36 -18.29
N SER A 39 2.92 12.07 -19.39
CA SER A 39 3.96 12.34 -20.39
C SER A 39 4.98 13.39 -19.92
N GLU A 40 5.16 13.59 -18.61
CA GLU A 40 6.14 14.55 -18.10
C GLU A 40 7.56 13.98 -18.29
N GLU A 41 8.41 14.72 -19.00
CA GLU A 41 9.81 14.35 -19.30
C GLU A 41 10.71 14.36 -18.06
N SER A 42 10.18 14.80 -16.92
CA SER A 42 10.95 15.09 -15.73
C SER A 42 10.20 14.67 -14.47
N MET A 43 10.94 14.18 -13.48
CA MET A 43 10.39 13.72 -12.20
C MET A 43 10.84 14.67 -11.09
N PRO A 44 9.94 15.49 -10.51
CA PRO A 44 10.27 16.32 -9.35
C PRO A 44 10.30 15.48 -8.07
N ILE A 45 11.37 15.64 -7.28
CA ILE A 45 11.58 14.97 -5.99
C ILE A 45 11.90 16.06 -4.96
N ALA A 46 11.13 16.15 -3.88
CA ALA A 46 11.45 17.06 -2.79
C ALA A 46 12.68 16.59 -2.01
N VAL A 47 13.72 17.44 -1.94
CA VAL A 47 15.00 17.15 -1.29
C VAL A 47 15.38 18.26 -0.33
N ARG A 48 16.19 17.92 0.68
CA ARG A 48 16.82 18.86 1.60
C ARG A 48 18.34 18.73 1.54
N PRO A 49 19.09 19.82 1.71
CA PRO A 49 20.54 19.76 1.83
C PRO A 49 20.91 18.92 3.07
N ALA A 50 21.91 18.05 2.93
CA ALA A 50 22.39 17.19 4.02
C ALA A 50 23.12 17.98 5.12
N SER A 51 23.46 19.23 4.84
CA SER A 51 24.18 20.17 5.70
C SER A 51 23.47 21.54 5.68
N ASN A 52 23.85 22.46 6.58
CA ASN A 52 23.19 23.77 6.73
C ASN A 52 23.40 24.77 5.57
N PHE A 53 23.69 24.30 4.36
CA PHE A 53 23.86 25.15 3.19
C PHE A 53 22.52 25.47 2.54
N GLN A 54 22.36 26.69 2.02
CA GLN A 54 21.17 27.04 1.26
C GLN A 54 21.17 26.32 -0.10
N PRO A 55 20.01 25.82 -0.55
CA PRO A 55 19.89 25.18 -1.86
C PRO A 55 20.14 26.22 -2.95
N ASN A 56 21.32 26.16 -3.57
CA ASN A 56 21.61 26.89 -4.80
C ASN A 56 21.30 25.99 -6.00
N GLN A 57 20.87 26.59 -7.11
CA GLN A 57 20.67 25.86 -8.35
C GLN A 57 21.97 25.14 -8.73
N LYS A 58 21.90 23.82 -8.88
CA LYS A 58 23.04 22.97 -9.24
C LYS A 58 22.60 21.93 -10.24
N GLU A 59 23.41 21.77 -11.27
CA GLU A 59 23.25 20.74 -12.29
C GLU A 59 24.12 19.54 -11.91
N TYR A 60 23.50 18.35 -11.90
CA TYR A 60 24.15 17.07 -11.72
C TYR A 60 23.95 16.22 -12.99
N PRO A 61 24.80 15.21 -13.23
CA PRO A 61 24.60 14.30 -14.37
C PRO A 61 23.22 13.61 -14.26
N GLY A 62 22.27 14.02 -15.09
CA GLY A 62 20.91 13.46 -15.12
C GLY A 62 19.94 14.02 -14.07
N ALA A 63 20.28 15.10 -13.35
CA ALA A 63 19.35 15.75 -12.42
C ALA A 63 19.65 17.23 -12.20
N ASN A 64 18.59 18.04 -12.08
CA ASN A 64 18.68 19.48 -11.82
C ASN A 64 18.08 19.79 -10.46
N ILE A 65 18.80 20.52 -9.60
CA ILE A 65 18.27 20.99 -8.33
C ILE A 65 17.87 22.44 -8.48
N PHE A 66 16.62 22.75 -8.16
CA PHE A 66 16.11 24.10 -8.10
C PHE A 66 16.23 24.67 -6.68
N PRO A 67 16.39 26.00 -6.54
CA PRO A 67 16.45 26.67 -5.23
C PRO A 67 15.17 26.51 -4.40
N THR A 68 14.09 26.00 -5.01
CA THR A 68 12.84 25.59 -4.35
C THR A 68 13.00 24.33 -3.49
N GLY A 69 14.12 23.60 -3.58
CA GLY A 69 14.31 22.32 -2.89
C GLY A 69 13.77 21.12 -3.66
N GLU A 70 13.50 21.28 -4.96
CA GLU A 70 13.08 20.21 -5.84
C GLU A 70 14.25 19.72 -6.69
N LEU A 71 14.50 18.41 -6.65
CA LEU A 71 15.41 17.70 -7.52
C LEU A 71 14.62 17.09 -8.67
N THR A 72 14.89 17.56 -9.88
CA THR A 72 14.25 17.10 -11.10
C THR A 72 15.16 16.11 -11.80
N VAL A 73 14.78 14.84 -11.87
CA VAL A 73 15.53 13.82 -12.62
C VAL A 73 15.19 13.95 -14.10
N VAL A 74 16.22 14.07 -14.94
CA VAL A 74 16.11 14.18 -16.40
C VAL A 74 16.13 12.77 -16.98
N ASN A 75 15.14 12.42 -17.81
CA ASN A 75 14.95 11.08 -18.39
C ASN A 75 14.80 9.94 -17.34
N PRO A 76 13.79 10.01 -16.45
CA PRO A 76 13.57 8.94 -15.48
C PRO A 76 13.18 7.64 -16.18
N SER A 77 13.79 6.54 -15.74
CA SER A 77 13.42 5.19 -16.17
C SER A 77 11.96 4.87 -15.83
N PHE A 78 11.39 3.89 -16.53
CA PHE A 78 10.01 3.45 -16.30
C PHE A 78 9.70 3.15 -14.82
N LEU A 79 10.60 2.43 -14.15
CA LEU A 79 10.44 2.09 -12.72
C LEU A 79 10.52 3.32 -11.82
N GLN A 80 11.37 4.30 -12.16
CA GLN A 80 11.42 5.57 -11.41
C GLN A 80 10.08 6.29 -11.54
N ARG A 81 9.54 6.42 -12.76
CA ARG A 81 8.23 7.05 -13.02
C ARG A 81 7.07 6.37 -12.27
N LEU A 82 7.05 5.05 -12.24
CA LEU A 82 5.97 4.31 -11.56
C LEU A 82 6.01 4.47 -10.04
N LEU A 83 7.21 4.62 -9.47
CA LEU A 83 7.42 4.64 -8.04
C LEU A 83 7.49 6.05 -7.45
N VAL A 84 7.50 7.10 -8.28
CA VAL A 84 7.54 8.49 -7.81
C VAL A 84 6.43 8.76 -6.81
N PRO A 85 6.76 9.29 -5.62
CA PRO A 85 5.76 9.87 -4.75
C PRO A 85 5.27 11.20 -5.33
N GLY A 86 4.17 11.16 -6.08
CA GLY A 86 3.50 12.32 -6.67
C GLY A 86 2.18 12.69 -5.98
N LYS A 87 1.45 13.67 -6.55
CA LYS A 87 0.11 14.06 -6.08
C LYS A 87 -0.88 12.89 -6.13
N LEU A 88 -0.76 12.05 -7.17
CA LEU A 88 -1.49 10.79 -7.32
C LEU A 88 -0.50 9.62 -7.26
N ASP A 89 -0.07 9.28 -6.05
CA ASP A 89 0.85 8.15 -5.82
C ASP A 89 0.18 6.82 -6.23
N PRO A 90 0.63 6.16 -7.31
CA PRO A 90 0.01 4.93 -7.81
C PRO A 90 -0.02 3.84 -6.73
N LEU A 91 1.02 3.77 -5.90
CA LEU A 91 1.10 2.78 -4.82
C LEU A 91 -0.02 2.98 -3.79
N ARG A 92 -0.34 4.23 -3.44
CA ARG A 92 -1.41 4.55 -2.49
C ARG A 92 -2.79 4.32 -3.09
N VAL A 93 -2.97 4.61 -4.38
CA VAL A 93 -4.21 4.31 -5.10
C VAL A 93 -4.47 2.81 -5.14
N LEU A 94 -3.44 2.02 -5.47
CA LEU A 94 -3.51 0.55 -5.47
C LEU A 94 -3.84 0.00 -4.09
N TRP A 95 -3.22 0.54 -3.05
CA TRP A 95 -3.53 0.19 -1.66
C TRP A 95 -4.99 0.51 -1.31
N GLY A 96 -5.46 1.73 -1.58
CA GLY A 96 -6.82 2.16 -1.26
C GLY A 96 -7.88 1.30 -1.95
N ILE A 97 -7.71 1.02 -3.24
CA ILE A 97 -8.61 0.16 -4.01
C ILE A 97 -8.58 -1.27 -3.47
N GLY A 98 -7.41 -1.81 -3.15
CA GLY A 98 -7.28 -3.15 -2.57
C GLY A 98 -7.99 -3.27 -1.22
N VAL A 99 -7.87 -2.26 -0.35
CA VAL A 99 -8.59 -2.19 0.93
C VAL A 99 -10.11 -2.22 0.71
N LEU A 100 -10.63 -1.43 -0.24
CA LEU A 100 -12.07 -1.41 -0.55
C LEU A 100 -12.57 -2.76 -1.04
N ILE A 101 -11.80 -3.44 -1.90
CA ILE A 101 -12.19 -4.74 -2.46
C ILE A 101 -12.15 -5.83 -1.39
N ILE A 102 -11.10 -5.90 -0.57
CA ILE A 102 -11.03 -6.86 0.54
C ILE A 102 -12.19 -6.60 1.51
N GLY A 103 -12.47 -5.32 1.80
CA GLY A 103 -13.65 -4.90 2.56
C GLY A 103 -14.95 -5.43 1.97
N PHE A 104 -15.19 -5.20 0.69
CA PHE A 104 -16.39 -5.65 0.00
C PHE A 104 -16.50 -7.19 -0.04
N VAL A 105 -15.43 -7.90 -0.36
CA VAL A 105 -15.45 -9.36 -0.52
C VAL A 105 -15.73 -10.07 0.81
N PHE A 106 -15.04 -9.67 1.88
CA PHE A 106 -15.12 -10.37 3.17
C PHE A 106 -16.18 -9.80 4.13
N PHE A 107 -16.60 -8.54 3.95
CA PHE A 107 -17.52 -7.88 4.86
C PHE A 107 -18.86 -7.47 4.23
N ARG A 108 -19.14 -7.79 2.95
CA ARG A 108 -20.45 -7.47 2.31
C ARG A 108 -21.67 -7.98 3.07
N ASN A 109 -21.54 -9.13 3.74
CA ASN A 109 -22.63 -9.79 4.44
C ASN A 109 -22.49 -9.63 5.96
N TYR A 110 -21.70 -8.67 6.41
CA TYR A 110 -21.47 -8.43 7.84
C TYR A 110 -22.77 -7.99 8.51
N LYS A 111 -23.17 -8.71 9.56
CA LYS A 111 -24.35 -8.40 10.38
C LYS A 111 -23.91 -8.02 11.78
N VAL A 112 -24.37 -6.89 12.28
CA VAL A 112 -24.05 -6.41 13.65
C VAL A 112 -24.53 -7.41 14.72
N ALA A 113 -25.62 -8.14 14.46
CA ALA A 113 -26.13 -9.17 15.36
C ALA A 113 -25.21 -10.40 15.51
N GLN A 114 -24.35 -10.67 14.53
CA GLN A 114 -23.38 -11.77 14.55
C GLN A 114 -22.02 -11.28 14.06
N PRO A 115 -21.34 -10.45 14.88
CA PRO A 115 -20.15 -9.74 14.43
C PRO A 115 -18.96 -10.69 14.27
N PHE A 116 -18.87 -11.74 15.10
CA PHE A 116 -17.72 -12.64 15.12
C PHE A 116 -17.93 -13.86 14.23
N THR A 117 -17.66 -13.71 12.92
CA THR A 117 -17.69 -14.82 11.96
C THR A 117 -16.29 -15.22 11.52
N ARG A 118 -16.15 -16.49 11.10
CA ARG A 118 -14.89 -17.00 10.52
C ARG A 118 -14.49 -16.23 9.25
N GLU A 119 -15.47 -15.80 8.46
CA GLU A 119 -15.25 -14.99 7.25
C GLU A 119 -14.66 -13.62 7.60
N ALA A 120 -15.23 -12.91 8.57
CA ALA A 120 -14.72 -11.62 9.03
C ALA A 120 -13.32 -11.74 9.65
N LEU A 121 -13.05 -12.79 10.43
CA LEU A 121 -11.72 -13.05 10.98
C LEU A 121 -10.68 -13.33 9.88
N THR A 122 -11.09 -14.04 8.82
CA THR A 122 -10.23 -14.29 7.66
C THR A 122 -9.98 -13.00 6.89
N GLY A 123 -11.03 -12.19 6.66
CA GLY A 123 -10.93 -10.88 6.03
C GLY A 123 -9.98 -9.94 6.78
N LEU A 124 -10.03 -9.91 8.12
CA LEU A 124 -9.10 -9.12 8.93
C LEU A 124 -7.65 -9.56 8.74
N ARG A 125 -7.38 -10.87 8.73
CA ARG A 125 -6.02 -11.38 8.50
C ARG A 125 -5.51 -11.04 7.09
N VAL A 126 -6.37 -11.14 6.08
CA VAL A 126 -6.03 -10.77 4.69
C VAL A 126 -5.74 -9.27 4.60
N LEU A 127 -6.57 -8.41 5.20
CA LEU A 127 -6.34 -6.97 5.30
C LEU A 127 -5.04 -6.63 6.03
N MET A 128 -4.73 -7.32 7.13
CA MET A 128 -3.47 -7.14 7.86
C MET A 128 -2.27 -7.51 6.99
N PHE A 129 -2.30 -8.67 6.33
CA PHE A 129 -1.22 -9.08 5.44
C PHE A 129 -1.05 -8.10 4.28
N PHE A 130 -2.15 -7.66 3.67
CA PHE A 130 -2.16 -6.69 2.59
C PHE A 130 -1.57 -5.34 3.04
N CYS A 131 -1.99 -4.80 4.18
CA CYS A 131 -1.41 -3.56 4.70
C CYS A 131 0.08 -3.72 5.05
N GLY A 132 0.47 -4.87 5.64
CA GLY A 132 1.87 -5.19 5.93
C GLY A 132 2.73 -5.23 4.66
N PHE A 133 2.23 -5.84 3.59
CA PHE A 133 2.90 -5.87 2.29
C PHE A 133 3.13 -4.45 1.73
N PHE A 134 2.13 -3.58 1.79
CA PHE A 134 2.27 -2.19 1.33
C PHE A 134 3.22 -1.37 2.22
N VAL A 135 3.24 -1.59 3.54
CA VAL A 135 4.23 -0.96 4.42
C VAL A 135 5.65 -1.37 4.02
N VAL A 136 5.89 -2.67 3.75
CA VAL A 136 7.20 -3.15 3.30
C VAL A 136 7.57 -2.56 1.94
N LEU A 137 6.63 -2.49 1.00
CA LEU A 137 6.86 -1.86 -0.30
C LEU A 137 7.20 -0.37 -0.17
N ASP A 138 6.48 0.38 0.67
CA ASP A 138 6.78 1.78 0.94
C ASP A 138 8.19 1.95 1.54
N LEU A 139 8.56 1.11 2.51
CA LEU A 139 9.92 1.13 3.09
C LEU A 139 10.99 0.81 2.05
N ALA A 140 10.78 -0.21 1.22
CA ALA A 140 11.71 -0.58 0.16
C ALA A 140 11.86 0.53 -0.89
N ARG A 141 10.74 1.16 -1.27
CA ARG A 141 10.68 2.29 -2.18
C ARG A 141 11.44 3.49 -1.63
N SER A 142 11.19 3.86 -0.38
CA SER A 142 11.87 4.97 0.28
C SER A 142 13.37 4.74 0.42
N TYR A 143 13.79 3.52 0.78
CA TYR A 143 15.21 3.15 0.83
C TYR A 143 15.85 3.27 -0.55
N TRP A 144 15.18 2.79 -1.60
CA TRP A 144 15.68 2.87 -2.97
C TRP A 144 15.82 4.32 -3.45
N PHE A 145 14.82 5.18 -3.23
CA PHE A 145 14.91 6.60 -3.58
C PHE A 145 16.02 7.32 -2.79
N LEU A 146 16.22 6.97 -1.53
CA LEU A 146 17.29 7.55 -0.73
C LEU A 146 18.67 7.20 -1.30
N GLN A 147 18.86 5.96 -1.78
CA GLN A 147 20.09 5.58 -2.48
C GLN A 147 20.23 6.30 -3.82
N LEU A 148 19.13 6.44 -4.59
CA LEU A 148 19.13 7.15 -5.87
C LEU A 148 19.55 8.62 -5.70
N VAL A 149 18.93 9.35 -4.77
CA VAL A 149 19.23 10.77 -4.51
C VAL A 149 20.68 10.92 -4.02
N ARG A 150 21.15 10.04 -3.13
CA ARG A 150 22.54 10.05 -2.67
C ARG A 150 23.54 9.80 -3.79
N GLY A 151 23.23 8.87 -4.70
CA GLY A 151 24.03 8.57 -5.87
C GLY A 151 24.10 9.75 -6.85
N LEU A 152 22.96 10.39 -7.15
CA LEU A 152 22.89 11.52 -8.08
C LEU A 152 23.56 12.79 -7.53
N THR A 153 23.45 13.02 -6.22
CA THR A 153 23.92 14.27 -5.60
C THR A 153 25.25 14.15 -4.85
N ALA A 154 25.95 13.03 -4.99
CA ALA A 154 27.19 12.72 -4.27
C ALA A 154 27.07 12.95 -2.74
N ASN A 155 25.96 12.50 -2.14
CA ASN A 155 25.61 12.67 -0.72
C ASN A 155 25.39 14.12 -0.23
N GLN A 156 25.28 15.12 -1.13
CA GLN A 156 25.04 16.51 -0.73
C GLN A 156 23.59 16.79 -0.33
N TYR A 157 22.65 15.97 -0.81
CA TYR A 157 21.23 16.11 -0.53
C TYR A 157 20.63 14.80 -0.01
N THR A 158 19.57 14.94 0.79
CA THR A 158 18.74 13.84 1.29
C THR A 158 17.30 14.09 0.89
N LEU A 159 16.47 13.05 0.87
CA LEU A 159 15.03 13.23 0.69
C LEU A 159 14.45 14.07 1.83
N ASP A 160 13.52 14.95 1.50
CA ASP A 160 12.76 15.64 2.53
C ASP A 160 11.89 14.63 3.29
N ASN A 161 12.30 14.31 4.51
CA ASN A 161 11.59 13.38 5.39
C ASN A 161 10.21 13.89 5.82
N HIS A 162 9.87 15.17 5.63
CA HIS A 162 8.52 15.66 5.86
C HIS A 162 7.53 15.20 4.78
N LEU A 163 8.00 14.74 3.61
CA LEU A 163 7.16 14.20 2.54
C LEU A 163 6.87 12.69 2.66
N HIS A 164 6.69 12.18 3.88
CA HIS A 164 6.12 10.84 4.15
C HIS A 164 6.96 9.61 3.79
N LEU A 165 8.21 9.75 3.36
CA LEU A 165 8.99 8.61 2.84
C LEU A 165 9.92 7.99 3.89
N GLY A 166 10.48 8.77 4.81
CA GLY A 166 11.52 8.26 5.74
C GLY A 166 11.02 7.67 7.06
N SER A 167 9.81 8.00 7.51
CA SER A 167 9.30 7.57 8.81
C SER A 167 8.12 6.61 8.69
N LEU A 168 8.08 5.57 9.52
CA LEU A 168 6.93 4.66 9.65
C LEU A 168 5.63 5.43 9.94
N SER A 169 5.72 6.54 10.66
CA SER A 169 4.59 7.43 10.96
C SER A 169 4.03 8.15 9.74
N GLY A 170 4.81 8.29 8.66
CA GLY A 170 4.40 8.91 7.41
C GLY A 170 3.59 7.99 6.49
N ILE A 171 3.56 6.68 6.77
CA ILE A 171 2.93 5.65 5.92
C ILE A 171 1.49 5.40 6.40
N PRO A 172 0.44 5.77 5.64
CA PRO A 172 -0.95 5.56 6.05
C PRO A 172 -1.29 4.08 6.30
N ALA A 173 -0.73 3.17 5.50
CA ALA A 173 -0.91 1.73 5.64
C ALA A 173 -0.41 1.19 6.99
N PHE A 174 0.61 1.83 7.59
CA PHE A 174 1.12 1.45 8.90
C PHE A 174 0.10 1.71 10.01
N TRP A 175 -0.54 2.88 10.01
CA TRP A 175 -1.57 3.22 10.98
C TRP A 175 -2.79 2.32 10.88
N VAL A 176 -3.23 2.04 9.65
CA VAL A 176 -4.32 1.09 9.39
C VAL A 176 -3.94 -0.31 9.87
N LEU A 177 -2.72 -0.78 9.60
CA LEU A 177 -2.21 -2.06 10.09
C LEU A 177 -2.26 -2.13 11.63
N MET A 178 -1.80 -1.09 12.34
CA MET A 178 -1.85 -1.05 13.80
C MET A 178 -3.28 -1.14 14.34
N GLY A 179 -4.23 -0.44 13.70
CA GLY A 179 -5.65 -0.56 14.01
C GLY A 179 -6.17 -1.97 13.80
N LEU A 180 -5.85 -2.59 12.66
CA LEU A 180 -6.26 -3.96 12.31
C LEU A 180 -5.67 -5.01 13.25
N ILE A 181 -4.41 -4.85 13.70
CA ILE A 181 -3.79 -5.77 14.68
C ILE A 181 -4.61 -5.77 15.97
N ARG A 182 -4.95 -4.59 16.51
CA ARG A 182 -5.79 -4.50 17.72
C ARG A 182 -7.18 -5.07 17.47
N LEU A 183 -7.79 -4.76 16.33
CA LEU A 183 -9.12 -5.24 15.97
C LEU A 183 -9.14 -6.77 15.88
N ASN A 184 -8.13 -7.40 15.27
CA ASN A 184 -7.98 -8.85 15.18
C ASN A 184 -7.84 -9.51 16.57
N GLN A 185 -7.15 -8.88 17.53
CA GLN A 185 -7.08 -9.39 18.91
C GLN A 185 -8.46 -9.39 19.58
N VAL A 186 -9.22 -8.31 19.43
CA VAL A 186 -10.59 -8.19 19.95
C VAL A 186 -11.50 -9.22 19.28
N PHE A 187 -11.42 -9.35 17.94
CA PHE A 187 -12.22 -10.28 17.17
C PHE A 187 -11.96 -11.74 17.53
N ARG A 188 -10.68 -12.10 17.75
CA ARG A 188 -10.31 -13.46 18.13
C ARG A 188 -10.90 -13.83 19.50
N LYS A 189 -10.84 -12.90 20.47
CA LYS A 189 -11.46 -13.10 21.79
C LYS A 189 -12.98 -13.18 21.70
N GLY A 190 -13.62 -12.29 20.95
CA GLY A 190 -15.07 -12.30 20.76
C GLY A 190 -15.57 -13.57 20.06
N TYR A 191 -14.84 -14.05 19.06
CA TYR A 191 -15.15 -15.31 18.38
C TYR A 191 -15.04 -16.52 19.32
N GLN A 192 -14.00 -16.57 20.14
CA GLN A 192 -13.83 -17.64 21.12
C GLN A 192 -14.96 -17.65 22.14
N LEU A 193 -15.33 -16.49 22.69
CA LEU A 193 -16.48 -16.36 23.60
C LEU A 193 -17.80 -16.80 22.94
N THR A 194 -17.98 -16.49 21.66
CA THR A 194 -19.18 -16.90 20.91
C THR A 194 -19.24 -18.42 20.74
N LEU A 195 -18.10 -19.08 20.46
CA LEU A 195 -18.02 -20.53 20.40
C LEU A 195 -18.30 -21.16 21.77
N ASP A 196 -17.66 -20.64 22.82
CA ASP A 196 -17.83 -21.15 24.18
C ASP A 196 -19.31 -21.08 24.61
N GLN A 197 -20.00 -19.98 24.29
CA GLN A 197 -21.45 -19.85 24.54
C GLN A 197 -22.28 -20.86 23.75
N GLN A 198 -21.92 -21.17 22.50
CA GLN A 198 -22.64 -22.16 21.69
C GLN A 198 -22.46 -23.60 22.19
N TYR A 199 -21.34 -23.92 22.85
CA TYR A 199 -21.08 -25.26 23.39
C TYR A 199 -21.50 -25.44 24.85
N THR A 200 -21.82 -24.35 25.56
CA THR A 200 -22.25 -24.39 26.96
C THR A 200 -23.78 -24.47 27.12
N VAL A 201 -24.53 -24.06 26.10
CA VAL A 201 -26.00 -24.17 26.01
C VAL A 201 -26.38 -25.51 25.38
#